data_AF-A0A661AU48-F1
#
_entry.id   AF-A0A661AU48-F1
#
_cell.length_a   1.000
_cell.length_b   1.000
_cell.length_c   1.000
_cell.angle_alpha   90.00
_cell.angle_beta   90.00
_cell.angle_gamma   90.00
#
_symmetry.space_group_name_H-M   'P 1'
#
loop_
_entity.id
_entity.type
_entity.pdbx_description
1 polymer ?
#
loop_
_entity_poly.entity_id
_entity_poly.type
_entity_poly.pdbx_seq_one_letter_code
_entity_poly.pdbx_strand_id
1 'polypeptide(L)'
;MASPKKYIITRHGSMEDKSGLFTPPLGGLTKYELVLLISKRAHYLNQMRIDLQKKYRVHLIEKVKPTMVALKEYLNGEYGYTYEPEEKQ
;
A
#
# COMPACT_ATOMS: atom_id res chain seq x y z
N MET A 1 -2.91 -18.00 -17.67
CA MET A 1 -3.45 -18.91 -16.64
C MET A 1 -4.37 -18.08 -15.74
N ALA A 2 -5.64 -18.44 -15.60
CA ALA A 2 -6.59 -17.68 -14.77
C ALA A 2 -6.21 -17.86 -13.30
N SER A 3 -5.83 -16.78 -12.61
CA SER A 3 -5.55 -16.82 -11.18
C SER A 3 -6.82 -17.19 -10.40
N PRO A 4 -6.77 -18.13 -9.45
CA PRO A 4 -7.95 -18.50 -8.67
C PRO A 4 -8.46 -17.27 -7.90
N LYS A 5 -9.76 -16.97 -8.05
CA LYS A 5 -10.40 -15.85 -7.37
C LYS A 5 -10.33 -16.07 -5.85
N LYS A 6 -9.85 -15.06 -5.11
CA LYS A 6 -9.73 -15.12 -3.65
C LYS A 6 -10.82 -14.26 -3.02
N TYR A 7 -11.70 -14.91 -2.27
CA TYR A 7 -12.83 -14.28 -1.58
C TYR A 7 -12.52 -14.10 -0.10
N ILE A 8 -12.95 -12.98 0.48
CA ILE A 8 -12.99 -12.80 1.93
C ILE A 8 -14.46 -12.74 2.35
N ILE A 9 -14.79 -13.47 3.43
CA ILE A 9 -16.10 -13.41 4.07
C ILE A 9 -16.08 -12.22 5.03
N THR A 10 -16.94 -11.23 4.80
CA THR A 10 -17.06 -10.10 5.71
C THR A 10 -17.83 -10.51 6.97
N ARG A 11 -17.76 -9.70 8.05
CA ARG A 11 -18.55 -9.93 9.29
C ARG A 11 -20.07 -9.98 9.05
N HIS A 12 -20.54 -9.51 7.90
CA HIS A 12 -21.94 -9.47 7.51
C HIS A 12 -22.32 -10.64 6.57
N GLY A 13 -21.42 -11.61 6.37
CA GLY A 13 -21.66 -12.79 5.54
C GLY A 13 -21.57 -12.53 4.03
N SER A 14 -21.26 -11.31 3.59
CA SER A 14 -21.03 -11.02 2.16
C SER A 14 -19.66 -11.55 1.73
N MET A 15 -19.62 -12.19 0.55
CA MET A 15 -18.36 -12.58 -0.10
C MET A 15 -17.88 -11.42 -0.98
N GLU A 16 -16.76 -10.82 -0.62
CA GLU A 16 -16.08 -9.83 -1.47
C GLU A 16 -14.93 -10.49 -2.22
N ASP A 17 -14.92 -10.34 -3.55
CA ASP A 17 -13.78 -10.70 -4.38
C ASP A 17 -12.64 -9.71 -4.09
N LYS A 18 -11.59 -10.22 -3.45
CA LYS A 18 -10.38 -9.46 -3.10
C LYS A 18 -9.15 -10.01 -3.82
N SER A 19 -9.33 -10.67 -4.97
CA SER A 19 -8.24 -11.23 -5.76
C SER A 19 -7.09 -10.22 -5.96
N GLY A 20 -7.41 -8.95 -6.25
CA GLY A 20 -6.43 -7.87 -6.42
C GLY A 20 -5.66 -7.47 -5.15
N LEU A 21 -6.20 -7.72 -3.94
CA LEU A 21 -5.45 -7.51 -2.68
C LEU A 21 -4.46 -8.65 -2.40
N PHE A 22 -4.73 -9.86 -2.90
CA PHE A 22 -3.93 -11.05 -2.66
C PHE A 22 -2.96 -11.39 -3.80
N THR A 23 -2.95 -10.60 -4.87
CA THR A 23 -1.92 -10.61 -5.92
C THR A 23 -1.05 -9.35 -5.82
N PRO A 24 -0.13 -9.30 -4.87
CA PRO A 24 1.11 -8.58 -5.14
C PRO A 24 2.34 -9.40 -4.69
N PRO A 25 3.44 -9.36 -5.47
CA PRO A 25 3.91 -8.10 -6.06
C PRO A 25 4.21 -8.12 -7.56
N LEU A 26 3.99 -6.95 -8.17
CA LEU A 26 4.58 -6.55 -9.44
C LEU A 26 6.11 -6.50 -9.30
N GLY A 27 6.85 -7.05 -10.28
CA GLY A 27 8.28 -6.80 -10.46
C GLY A 27 9.27 -7.70 -9.70
N GLY A 28 8.83 -8.74 -8.98
CA GLY A 28 9.76 -9.70 -8.34
C GLY A 28 10.12 -9.41 -6.88
N LEU A 29 9.40 -8.50 -6.20
CA LEU A 29 9.48 -8.40 -4.73
C LEU A 29 9.01 -9.70 -4.06
N THR A 30 9.42 -9.89 -2.81
CA THR A 30 8.79 -10.82 -1.88
C THR A 30 7.59 -10.17 -1.19
N LYS A 31 6.70 -11.01 -0.64
CA LYS A 31 5.58 -10.55 0.19
C LYS A 31 6.02 -9.66 1.37
N TYR A 32 7.24 -9.87 1.89
CA TYR A 32 7.78 -9.12 3.03
C TYR A 32 8.29 -7.76 2.62
N GLU A 33 9.03 -7.68 1.51
CA GLU A 33 9.54 -6.41 0.97
C GLU A 33 8.38 -5.50 0.56
N LEU A 34 7.30 -6.06 0.02
CA LEU A 34 6.08 -5.30 -0.23
C LEU A 34 5.51 -4.68 1.06
N VAL A 35 5.41 -5.47 2.13
CA VAL A 35 4.91 -4.96 3.42
C VAL A 35 5.78 -3.81 3.93
N LEU A 36 7.10 -3.92 3.81
CA LEU A 36 8.03 -2.86 4.19
C LEU A 36 7.86 -1.61 3.33
N LEU A 37 7.74 -1.78 2.00
CA LEU A 37 7.53 -0.70 1.04
C LEU A 37 6.25 0.09 1.36
N ILE A 38 5.12 -0.62 1.52
CA ILE A 38 3.83 -0.02 1.85
C ILE A 38 3.86 0.65 3.21
N SER A 39 4.48 0.02 4.23
CA SER A 39 4.57 0.58 5.58
C SER A 39 5.37 1.88 5.61
N LYS A 40 6.52 1.93 4.91
CA LYS A 40 7.35 3.14 4.81
C LYS A 40 6.59 4.27 4.12
N ARG A 41 5.87 3.97 3.04
CA ARG A 41 5.07 4.97 2.32
C ARG A 41 3.90 5.47 3.16
N ALA A 42 3.18 4.59 3.84
CA ALA A 42 2.08 4.95 4.73
C ALA A 42 2.54 5.88 5.87
N HIS A 43 3.72 5.61 6.45
CA HIS A 43 4.31 6.48 7.46
C HIS A 43 4.59 7.88 6.91
N TYR A 44 5.19 7.98 5.71
CA TYR A 44 5.45 9.25 5.05
C TYR A 44 4.17 10.07 4.78
N LEU A 45 3.13 9.41 4.23
CA LEU A 45 1.82 10.03 4.00
C LEU A 45 1.20 10.56 5.30
N ASN A 46 1.31 9.80 6.39
CA ASN A 46 0.81 10.21 7.69
C ASN A 46 1.61 11.41 8.26
N GLN A 47 2.93 11.40 8.11
CA GLN A 47 3.78 12.51 8.55
C GLN A 47 3.44 13.80 7.80
N MET A 48 3.30 13.74 6.47
CA MET A 48 2.86 14.89 5.67
C MET A 48 1.51 15.44 6.15
N ARG A 49 0.57 14.56 6.52
CA ARG A 49 -0.73 14.99 7.07
C ARG A 49 -0.54 15.79 8.36
N ILE A 50 0.27 15.28 9.29
CA ILE A 50 0.56 15.94 10.58
C ILE A 50 1.21 17.30 10.35
N ASP A 51 2.19 17.36 9.44
CA ASP A 51 2.91 18.59 9.13
C ASP A 51 1.99 19.64 8.51
N LEU A 52 1.07 19.24 7.62
CA LEU A 52 0.04 20.11 7.05
C LEU A 52 -0.95 20.62 8.11
N GLN A 53 -1.42 19.73 8.99
CA GLN A 53 -2.30 20.12 10.11
C GLN A 53 -1.63 21.18 10.99
N LYS A 54 -0.34 20.98 11.32
CA LYS A 54 0.46 21.92 12.12
C LYS A 54 0.66 23.26 11.40
N LYS A 55 1.00 23.22 10.10
CA LYS A 55 1.28 24.42 9.29
C LYS A 55 0.06 25.31 9.13
N TYR A 56 -1.10 24.72 8.85
CA TYR A 56 -2.33 25.48 8.57
C TYR A 56 -3.25 25.62 9.79
N ARG A 57 -2.88 25.04 10.95
CA ARG A 57 -3.71 24.99 12.17
C ARG A 57 -5.11 24.43 11.92
N VAL A 58 -5.19 23.36 11.11
CA VAL A 58 -6.44 22.69 10.75
C VAL A 58 -6.47 21.26 11.26
N HIS A 59 -7.67 20.70 11.42
CA HIS A 59 -7.86 19.29 11.72
C HIS A 59 -8.31 18.53 10.47
N LEU A 60 -7.36 17.95 9.74
CA LEU A 60 -7.65 17.08 8.58
C LEU A 60 -8.29 15.76 9.05
N ILE A 61 -9.49 15.46 8.56
CA ILE A 61 -10.19 14.19 8.82
C ILE A 61 -9.71 13.14 7.81
N GLU A 62 -9.23 12.01 8.32
CA GLU A 62 -8.76 10.90 7.51
C GLU A 62 -9.93 10.05 6.98
N LYS A 63 -10.28 10.21 5.70
CA LYS A 63 -11.31 9.39 5.04
C LYS A 63 -10.83 7.99 4.65
N VAL A 64 -9.53 7.86 4.35
CA VAL A 64 -8.90 6.61 3.90
C VAL A 64 -7.59 6.44 4.66
N LYS A 65 -7.32 5.23 5.15
CA LYS A 65 -6.09 4.95 5.90
C LYS A 65 -4.84 5.11 5.03
N PRO A 66 -3.72 5.62 5.55
CA PRO A 66 -2.52 5.89 4.75
C PRO A 66 -1.94 4.61 4.13
N THR A 67 -2.12 3.47 4.80
CA THR A 67 -1.78 2.14 4.28
C THR A 67 -2.55 1.77 3.02
N MET A 68 -3.85 2.11 2.96
CA MET A 68 -4.68 1.86 1.78
C MET A 68 -4.33 2.80 0.64
N VAL A 69 -3.98 4.06 0.94
CA VAL A 69 -3.47 5.00 -0.07
C VAL A 69 -2.16 4.50 -0.65
N ALA A 70 -1.20 4.12 0.20
CA ALA A 70 0.08 3.57 -0.23
C ALA A 70 -0.07 2.29 -1.08
N LEU A 71 -0.97 1.39 -0.69
CA LEU A 71 -1.26 0.19 -1.48
C LEU A 71 -1.86 0.54 -2.85
N LYS A 72 -2.75 1.54 -2.92
CA LYS A 72 -3.33 2.00 -4.19
C LYS A 72 -2.27 2.63 -5.10
N GLU A 73 -1.41 3.49 -4.56
CA GLU A 73 -0.28 4.06 -5.32
C GLU A 73 0.62 2.96 -5.90
N TYR A 74 0.91 1.91 -5.11
CA TYR A 74 1.67 0.75 -5.59
C TYR A 74 0.96 -0.02 -6.70
N LEU A 75 -0.32 -0.34 -6.53
CA LEU A 75 -1.10 -1.08 -7.53
C LEU A 75 -1.28 -0.28 -8.83
N ASN A 76 -1.27 1.05 -8.75
CA ASN A 76 -1.33 1.95 -9.91
C ASN A 76 0.04 2.15 -10.59
N GLY A 77 1.15 1.66 -10.00
CA GLY A 77 2.50 1.91 -10.48
C GLY A 77 3.02 3.33 -10.22
N GLU A 78 2.34 4.12 -9.38
CA GLU A 78 2.75 5.48 -8.98
C GLU A 78 3.88 5.46 -7.93
N TYR A 79 3.97 4.36 -7.18
CA TYR A 79 5.00 4.16 -6.16
C TYR A 79 5.58 2.74 -6.27
N GLY A 80 6.90 2.64 -6.23
CA GLY A 80 7.61 1.38 -6.43
C GLY A 80 8.95 1.38 -5.70
N TYR A 81 9.81 0.45 -6.09
CA TYR A 81 11.16 0.32 -5.58
C TYR A 81 12.13 0.41 -6.76
N THR A 82 13.34 0.85 -6.46
CA THR A 82 14.50 0.77 -7.36
C THR A 82 15.53 -0.09 -6.65
N TYR A 83 15.99 -1.16 -7.30
CA TYR A 83 17.17 -1.87 -6.82
C TYR A 83 18.39 -1.03 -7.18
N GLU A 84 19.15 -0.59 -6.18
CA GLU A 84 20.53 -0.18 -6.42
C GLU A 84 21.31 -1.47 -6.69
N PRO A 85 22.00 -1.61 -7.84
CA PRO A 85 22.85 -2.75 -8.05
C PRO A 85 23.94 -2.73 -6.98
N GLU A 86 24.09 -3.83 -6.24
CA GLU A 86 25.24 -4.00 -5.34
C GLU A 86 26.52 -3.80 -6.17
N GLU A 87 27.28 -2.75 -5.86
CA GLU A 87 28.65 -2.61 -6.36
C GLU A 87 29.40 -3.87 -5.90
N LYS A 88 29.71 -4.75 -6.85
CA LYS A 88 30.59 -5.89 -6.63
C LYS A 88 31.95 -5.33 -6.17
N GLN A 89 32.22 -5.43 -4.88
CA GLN A 89 33.58 -5.31 -4.34
C GLN A 89 34.39 -6.57 -4.66
#